data_AF-A0AAD9IJV4-F1
#
_entry.id   AF-A0AAD9IJV4-F1
#
_cell.length_a   1.000
_cell.length_b   1.000
_cell.length_c   1.000
_cell.angle_alpha   90.00
_cell.angle_beta   90.00
_cell.angle_gamma   90.00
#
_symmetry.space_group_name_H-M   'P 1'
#
loop_
_entity.id
_entity.type
_entity.pdbx_description
1 polymer ?
#
loop_
_entity_poly.entity_id
_entity_poly.type
_entity_poly.pdbx_seq_one_letter_code
_entity_poly.pdbx_strand_id
1 'polypeptide(L)'
;MAAAPSSIVPVATEPPAGAPNNVTGVVASILTNVKENAAASFREAKPWAELFDRNSFAKPASSAEAITRLRKNFAYYRVNYGIVGLATTSLVMLVNPWSLVVLACLALVWIYAYLLRSTPFNFNGREISEREKFMALAGGSLVVVFLLTSVGTVIFYALALSALFIGLHGALKVPDDLFLDDVPESQNAGLLSLFTGAAAATRPPTIATNV
;
A
#
# COMPACT_ATOMS: atom_id res chain seq x y z
N MET A 1 70.35 32.39 16.41
CA MET A 1 69.16 32.42 17.28
C MET A 1 67.97 32.06 16.39
N ALA A 2 67.61 30.79 16.37
CA ALA A 2 66.66 30.21 15.42
C ALA A 2 65.35 29.88 16.15
N ALA A 3 64.22 30.31 15.59
CA ALA A 3 62.89 29.87 15.99
C ALA A 3 62.13 29.50 14.72
N ALA A 4 61.89 28.20 14.53
CA ALA A 4 61.00 27.67 13.50
C ALA A 4 59.57 27.55 14.08
N PRO A 5 58.51 27.86 13.31
CA PRO A 5 57.13 27.78 13.79
C PRO A 5 56.60 26.34 13.79
N SER A 6 55.82 26.03 14.82
CA SER A 6 55.16 24.75 15.09
C SER A 6 54.21 24.35 13.96
N SER A 7 54.41 23.16 13.38
CA SER A 7 53.48 22.55 12.43
C SER A 7 52.32 21.91 13.17
N ILE A 8 51.11 22.46 13.00
CA ILE A 8 49.85 21.85 13.44
C ILE A 8 49.48 20.78 12.40
N VAL A 9 49.56 19.51 12.78
CA VAL A 9 49.03 18.40 11.99
C VAL A 9 47.51 18.38 12.16
N PRO A 10 46.70 18.44 11.09
CA PRO A 10 45.27 18.23 11.22
C PRO A 10 45.03 16.73 11.41
N VAL A 11 44.44 16.36 12.54
CA VAL A 11 43.84 15.03 12.75
C VAL A 11 42.75 14.87 11.70
N ALA A 12 42.99 13.98 10.74
CA ALA A 12 41.94 13.49 9.87
C ALA A 12 40.96 12.68 10.73
N THR A 13 39.81 13.27 11.06
CA THR A 13 38.65 12.50 11.49
C THR A 13 38.21 11.65 10.30
N GLU A 14 38.53 10.37 10.32
CA GLU A 14 37.93 9.40 9.41
C GLU A 14 36.40 9.52 9.50
N PRO A 15 35.68 9.56 8.36
CA PRO A 15 34.24 9.41 8.38
C PRO A 15 33.91 8.03 8.97
N PRO A 16 32.89 7.90 9.83
CA PRO A 16 32.56 6.61 10.42
C PRO A 16 32.28 5.61 9.31
N ALA A 17 33.05 4.51 9.35
CA ALA A 17 32.94 3.39 8.45
C ALA A 17 31.48 2.93 8.34
N GLY A 18 31.10 2.58 7.10
CA GLY A 18 29.74 2.32 6.65
C GLY A 18 28.85 1.63 7.68
N ALA A 19 27.77 2.32 8.05
CA ALA A 19 26.68 1.69 8.77
C ALA A 19 26.27 0.43 7.99
N PRO A 20 26.23 -0.76 8.63
CA PRO A 20 25.78 -1.95 7.96
C PRO A 20 24.37 -1.70 7.45
N ASN A 21 24.14 -2.04 6.17
CA ASN A 21 22.84 -1.99 5.52
C ASN A 21 21.85 -2.82 6.37
N ASN A 22 21.15 -2.17 7.30
CA ASN A 22 20.24 -2.82 8.24
C ASN A 22 18.89 -3.11 7.54
N VAL A 23 18.96 -3.80 6.41
CA VAL A 23 17.82 -4.23 5.60
C VAL A 23 16.85 -5.02 6.47
N THR A 24 17.37 -5.86 7.37
CA THR A 24 16.56 -6.63 8.33
C THR A 24 15.75 -5.72 9.27
N GLY A 25 16.37 -4.66 9.82
CA GLY A 25 15.69 -3.70 10.69
C GLY A 25 14.64 -2.86 9.96
N VAL A 26 14.91 -2.45 8.72
CA VAL A 26 13.94 -1.73 7.87
C VAL A 26 12.77 -2.63 7.48
N VAL A 27 13.02 -3.89 7.10
CA VAL A 27 11.95 -4.85 6.78
C VAL A 27 11.11 -5.14 8.03
N ALA A 28 11.72 -5.30 9.19
CA ALA A 28 11.01 -5.52 10.45
C ALA A 28 10.10 -4.34 10.81
N SER A 29 10.55 -3.09 10.66
CA SER A 29 9.74 -1.91 10.97
C SER A 29 8.59 -1.70 9.98
N ILE A 30 8.80 -1.99 8.69
CA ILE A 30 7.71 -2.00 7.71
C ILE A 30 6.68 -3.06 8.09
N LEU A 31 7.12 -4.26 8.49
CA LEU A 31 6.21 -5.33 8.86
C LEU A 31 5.37 -4.98 10.11
N THR A 32 5.97 -4.35 11.12
CA THR A 32 5.23 -3.88 12.30
C THR A 32 4.21 -2.81 11.93
N ASN A 33 4.60 -1.83 11.11
CA ASN A 33 3.69 -0.77 10.65
C ASN A 33 2.51 -1.33 9.84
N VAL A 34 2.78 -2.28 8.93
CA VAL A 34 1.75 -2.96 8.14
C VAL A 34 0.80 -3.75 9.05
N LYS A 35 1.34 -4.48 10.04
CA LYS A 35 0.54 -5.26 10.98
C LYS A 35 -0.36 -4.35 11.84
N GLU A 36 0.18 -3.26 12.36
CA GLU A 36 -0.57 -2.29 13.17
C GLU A 36 -1.68 -1.62 12.36
N ASN A 37 -1.37 -1.19 11.14
CA ASN A 37 -2.35 -0.60 10.23
C ASN A 37 -3.44 -1.60 9.83
N ALA A 38 -3.07 -2.84 9.51
CA ALA A 38 -4.04 -3.89 9.22
C ALA A 38 -4.95 -4.15 10.42
N ALA A 39 -4.38 -4.28 11.62
CA ALA A 39 -5.15 -4.47 12.85
C ALA A 39 -6.09 -3.28 13.14
N ALA A 40 -5.67 -2.05 12.88
CA ALA A 40 -6.51 -0.87 12.98
C ALA A 40 -7.67 -0.93 11.98
N SER A 41 -7.40 -1.27 10.71
CA SER A 41 -8.45 -1.45 9.69
C SER A 41 -9.42 -2.56 10.06
N PHE A 42 -8.96 -3.70 10.58
CA PHE A 42 -9.84 -4.80 11.01
C PHE A 42 -10.76 -4.40 12.17
N ARG A 43 -10.37 -3.46 13.03
CA ARG A 43 -11.23 -2.94 14.11
C ARG A 43 -12.35 -2.06 13.59
N GLU A 44 -12.19 -1.44 12.43
CA GLU A 44 -13.24 -0.67 11.76
C GLU A 44 -14.23 -1.55 10.99
N ALA A 45 -13.94 -2.84 10.82
CA ALA A 45 -14.83 -3.77 10.13
C ALA A 45 -16.14 -3.94 10.92
N LYS A 46 -17.27 -3.88 10.20
CA LYS A 46 -18.58 -4.18 10.78
C LYS A 46 -18.70 -5.67 11.09
N PRO A 47 -19.55 -6.06 12.05
CA PRO A 47 -19.80 -7.47 12.36
C PRO A 47 -20.19 -8.26 11.11
N TRP A 48 -19.50 -9.37 10.84
CA TRP A 48 -19.78 -10.21 9.66
C TRP A 48 -21.19 -10.80 9.66
N ALA A 49 -21.77 -11.03 10.84
CA ALA A 49 -23.15 -11.50 10.97
C ALA A 49 -24.16 -10.50 10.40
N GLU A 50 -23.88 -9.20 10.52
CA GLU A 50 -24.73 -8.12 9.98
C GLU A 50 -24.60 -8.04 8.45
N LEU A 51 -23.37 -8.21 7.94
CA LEU A 51 -23.10 -8.24 6.51
C LEU A 51 -23.90 -9.37 5.82
N PHE A 52 -23.91 -10.57 6.41
CA PHE A 52 -24.55 -11.75 5.81
C PHE A 52 -25.97 -12.03 6.33
N ASP A 53 -26.64 -11.05 6.95
CA ASP A 53 -28.01 -11.24 7.43
C ASP A 53 -28.99 -11.45 6.27
N ARG A 54 -29.40 -12.71 6.09
CA ARG A 54 -30.28 -13.16 5.01
C ARG A 54 -31.64 -12.46 5.00
N ASN A 55 -32.12 -12.01 6.15
CA ASN A 55 -33.44 -11.36 6.25
C ASN A 55 -33.45 -9.95 5.67
N SER A 56 -32.27 -9.35 5.49
CA SER A 56 -32.10 -7.98 5.02
C SER A 56 -31.82 -7.87 3.52
N PHE A 57 -31.96 -8.96 2.77
CA PHE A 57 -31.84 -8.95 1.31
C PHE A 57 -33.22 -8.83 0.65
N ALA A 58 -33.36 -7.87 -0.25
CA ALA A 58 -34.57 -7.70 -1.05
C ALA A 58 -34.24 -7.30 -2.48
N LYS A 59 -35.02 -7.78 -3.45
CA LYS A 59 -34.88 -7.36 -4.84
C LYS A 59 -35.20 -5.86 -4.98
N PRO A 60 -34.33 -5.03 -5.57
CA PRO A 60 -34.63 -3.62 -5.81
C PRO A 60 -35.76 -3.49 -6.84
N ALA A 61 -36.65 -2.52 -6.65
CA ALA A 61 -37.77 -2.26 -7.54
C ALA A 61 -37.31 -1.55 -8.84
N SER A 62 -36.18 -0.86 -8.80
CA SER A 62 -35.61 -0.16 -9.97
C SER A 62 -34.07 -0.12 -9.93
N SER A 63 -33.45 0.15 -11.08
CA SER A 63 -32.00 0.36 -11.18
C SER A 63 -31.52 1.58 -10.37
N ALA A 64 -32.33 2.63 -10.28
CA ALA A 64 -32.00 3.83 -9.49
C ALA A 64 -31.95 3.52 -7.99
N GLU A 65 -32.87 2.68 -7.51
CA GLU A 65 -32.86 2.18 -6.14
C GLU A 65 -31.64 1.29 -5.89
N ALA A 66 -31.32 0.38 -6.80
CA ALA A 66 -30.14 -0.48 -6.68
C ALA A 66 -28.83 0.31 -6.53
N ILE A 67 -28.67 1.38 -7.33
CA ILE A 67 -27.49 2.27 -7.24
C ILE A 67 -27.47 3.02 -5.90
N THR A 68 -28.62 3.49 -5.42
CA THR A 68 -28.73 4.17 -4.12
C THR A 68 -28.33 3.24 -2.97
N ARG A 69 -28.84 2.00 -2.97
CA ARG A 69 -28.50 0.96 -1.99
C ARG A 69 -27.02 0.63 -2.05
N LEU A 70 -26.48 0.43 -3.25
CA LEU A 70 -25.05 0.16 -3.46
C LEU A 70 -24.18 1.26 -2.86
N ARG A 71 -24.50 2.54 -3.12
CA ARG A 71 -23.71 3.66 -2.59
C ARG A 71 -23.73 3.71 -1.06
N LYS A 72 -24.91 3.54 -0.43
CA LYS A 72 -25.06 3.51 1.02
C LYS A 72 -24.30 2.34 1.65
N ASN A 73 -24.50 1.14 1.12
CA ASN A 73 -23.85 -0.08 1.62
C ASN A 73 -22.34 -0.06 1.40
N PHE A 74 -21.84 0.51 0.30
CA PHE A 74 -20.41 0.64 0.04
C PHE A 74 -19.72 1.55 1.06
N ALA A 75 -20.34 2.67 1.42
CA ALA A 75 -19.82 3.55 2.47
C ALA A 75 -19.85 2.87 3.85
N TYR A 76 -20.94 2.16 4.16
CA TYR A 76 -21.15 1.53 5.46
C TYR A 76 -20.23 0.32 5.69
N TYR A 77 -20.12 -0.58 4.72
CA TYR A 77 -19.33 -1.82 4.79
C TYR A 77 -17.96 -1.72 4.10
N ARG A 78 -17.41 -0.50 3.92
CA ARG A 78 -16.18 -0.26 3.13
C ARG A 78 -15.03 -1.20 3.48
N VAL A 79 -14.81 -1.43 4.78
CA VAL A 79 -13.72 -2.28 5.28
C VAL A 79 -14.01 -3.74 4.98
N ASN A 80 -15.23 -4.21 5.25
CA ASN A 80 -15.64 -5.59 4.93
C ASN A 80 -15.54 -5.87 3.43
N TYR A 81 -15.97 -4.95 2.57
CA TYR A 81 -15.84 -5.07 1.12
C TYR A 81 -14.39 -5.04 0.66
N GLY A 82 -13.54 -4.21 1.30
CA GLY A 82 -12.10 -4.26 1.10
C GLY A 82 -11.50 -5.64 1.42
N ILE A 83 -11.90 -6.23 2.55
CA ILE A 83 -11.46 -7.58 2.95
C ILE A 83 -11.94 -8.63 1.95
N VAL A 84 -13.21 -8.60 1.54
CA VAL A 84 -13.77 -9.54 0.55
C VAL A 84 -13.06 -9.41 -0.79
N GLY A 85 -12.82 -8.18 -1.27
CA GLY A 85 -12.12 -7.93 -2.53
C GLY A 85 -10.66 -8.40 -2.48
N LEU A 86 -9.96 -8.14 -1.37
CA LEU A 86 -8.60 -8.62 -1.17
C LEU A 86 -8.55 -10.14 -1.10
N ALA A 87 -9.43 -10.78 -0.31
CA ALA A 87 -9.49 -12.23 -0.17
C ALA A 87 -9.81 -12.91 -1.51
N THR A 88 -10.79 -12.40 -2.26
CA THR A 88 -11.15 -12.90 -3.58
C THR A 88 -9.98 -12.77 -4.56
N THR A 89 -9.32 -11.60 -4.57
CA THR A 89 -8.16 -11.36 -5.43
C THR A 89 -6.98 -12.27 -5.09
N SER A 90 -6.68 -12.43 -3.81
CA SER A 90 -5.64 -13.35 -3.33
C SER A 90 -5.96 -14.79 -3.70
N LEU A 91 -7.21 -15.23 -3.54
CA LEU A 91 -7.62 -16.59 -3.89
C LEU A 91 -7.47 -16.86 -5.39
N VAL A 92 -7.94 -15.94 -6.24
CA VAL A 92 -7.79 -16.06 -7.70
C VAL A 92 -6.30 -16.12 -8.07
N MET A 93 -5.45 -15.31 -7.46
CA MET A 93 -4.00 -15.38 -7.67
C MET A 93 -3.41 -16.71 -7.22
N LEU A 94 -3.82 -17.22 -6.06
CA LEU A 94 -3.35 -18.51 -5.52
C LEU A 94 -3.70 -19.69 -6.42
N VAL A 95 -4.88 -19.64 -7.06
CA VAL A 95 -5.31 -20.67 -8.04
C VAL A 95 -4.53 -20.57 -9.37
N ASN A 96 -3.83 -19.47 -9.63
CA ASN A 96 -3.04 -19.24 -10.84
C ASN A 96 -1.52 -19.30 -10.54
N PRO A 97 -0.93 -20.50 -10.38
CA PRO A 97 0.45 -20.65 -9.92
C PRO A 97 1.49 -20.00 -10.87
N TRP A 98 1.22 -19.97 -12.18
CA TRP A 98 2.10 -19.30 -13.14
C TRP A 98 2.21 -17.80 -12.86
N SER A 99 1.09 -17.16 -12.53
CA SER A 99 1.08 -15.74 -12.18
C SER A 99 1.91 -15.47 -10.93
N LEU A 100 1.86 -16.37 -9.94
CA LEU A 100 2.69 -16.27 -8.75
C LEU A 100 4.18 -16.39 -9.05
N VAL A 101 4.57 -17.32 -9.94
CA VAL A 101 5.98 -17.48 -10.35
C VAL A 101 6.49 -16.21 -11.01
N VAL A 102 5.74 -15.64 -11.96
CA VAL A 102 6.12 -14.38 -12.63
C VAL A 102 6.27 -13.24 -11.62
N LEU A 103 5.31 -13.08 -10.71
CA LEU A 103 5.36 -12.06 -9.66
C LEU A 103 6.54 -12.27 -8.71
N ALA A 104 6.84 -13.51 -8.34
CA ALA A 104 7.99 -13.83 -7.51
C ALA A 104 9.33 -13.49 -8.20
N CYS A 105 9.47 -13.82 -9.48
CA CYS A 105 10.65 -13.44 -10.27
C CYS A 105 10.80 -11.92 -10.37
N LEU A 106 9.71 -11.19 -10.63
CA LEU A 106 9.73 -9.72 -10.62
C LEU A 106 10.14 -9.17 -9.25
N ALA A 107 9.56 -9.69 -8.17
CA ALA A 107 9.91 -9.27 -6.81
C ALA A 107 11.40 -9.50 -6.52
N LEU A 108 11.97 -10.63 -6.92
CA LEU A 108 13.40 -10.91 -6.79
C LEU A 108 14.25 -9.91 -7.57
N VAL A 109 13.85 -9.52 -8.77
CA VAL A 109 14.56 -8.48 -9.56
C VAL A 109 14.53 -7.14 -8.83
N TRP A 110 13.39 -6.72 -8.29
CA TRP A 110 13.27 -5.49 -7.51
C TRP A 110 14.10 -5.53 -6.22
N ILE A 111 14.00 -6.62 -5.46
CA ILE A 111 14.78 -6.85 -4.23
C ILE A 111 16.28 -6.82 -4.55
N TYR A 112 16.71 -7.49 -5.61
CA TYR A 112 18.10 -7.46 -6.04
C TYR A 112 18.55 -6.05 -6.39
N ALA A 113 17.76 -5.32 -7.17
CA ALA A 113 18.11 -3.98 -7.63
C ALA A 113 18.21 -2.96 -6.49
N TYR A 114 17.40 -3.06 -5.44
CA TYR A 114 17.31 -2.04 -4.39
C TYR A 114 17.89 -2.44 -3.03
N LEU A 115 17.81 -3.72 -2.65
CA LEU A 115 18.20 -4.16 -1.31
C LEU A 115 19.54 -4.89 -1.28
N LEU A 116 19.85 -5.68 -2.31
CA LEU A 116 21.07 -6.49 -2.36
C LEU A 116 22.22 -5.78 -3.09
N ARG A 117 21.91 -4.98 -4.11
CA ARG A 117 22.92 -4.31 -4.94
C ARG A 117 23.19 -2.90 -4.46
N SER A 118 24.36 -2.70 -3.85
CA SER A 118 24.85 -1.39 -3.40
C SER A 118 25.61 -0.60 -4.48
N THR A 119 25.88 -1.22 -5.64
CA THR A 119 26.65 -0.59 -6.73
C THR A 119 25.74 0.09 -7.75
N PRO A 120 26.09 1.30 -8.23
CA PRO A 120 25.31 1.99 -9.25
C PRO A 120 25.31 1.18 -10.55
N PHE A 121 24.18 1.20 -11.26
CA PHE A 121 24.09 0.59 -12.58
C PHE A 121 24.79 1.50 -13.58
N ASN A 122 25.83 0.99 -14.23
CA ASN A 122 26.53 1.70 -15.29
C ASN A 122 26.10 1.14 -16.64
N PHE A 123 25.64 2.02 -17.54
CA PHE A 123 25.34 1.65 -18.92
C PHE A 123 26.09 2.58 -19.88
N ASN A 124 26.92 2.00 -20.74
CA ASN A 124 27.73 2.74 -21.71
C ASN A 124 28.63 3.83 -21.09
N GLY A 125 29.21 3.56 -19.91
CA GLY A 125 30.08 4.52 -19.20
C GLY A 125 29.35 5.63 -18.44
N ARG A 126 28.01 5.64 -18.43
CA ARG A 126 27.20 6.58 -17.63
C ARG A 126 26.51 5.84 -16.48
N GLU A 127 26.56 6.44 -15.30
CA GLU A 127 25.76 6.00 -14.15
C GLU A 127 24.27 6.28 -14.40
N ILE A 128 23.46 5.23 -14.31
CA ILE A 128 22.00 5.32 -14.38
C ILE A 128 21.51 5.95 -13.08
N SER A 129 20.75 7.04 -13.19
CA SER A 129 20.13 7.68 -12.04
C SER A 129 19.06 6.78 -11.38
N GLU A 130 18.80 6.98 -10.09
CA GLU A 130 17.78 6.21 -9.37
C GLU A 130 16.39 6.34 -10.00
N ARG A 131 16.07 7.50 -10.58
CA ARG A 131 14.81 7.72 -11.31
C ARG A 131 14.76 6.90 -12.60
N GLU A 132 15.83 6.85 -13.37
CA GLU A 132 15.90 6.04 -14.60
C GLU A 132 15.81 4.55 -14.27
N LYS A 133 16.50 4.10 -13.22
CA LYS A 133 16.42 2.72 -12.71
C LYS A 133 14.99 2.36 -12.31
N PHE A 134 14.32 3.22 -11.53
CA PHE A 134 12.92 3.01 -11.14
C PHE A 134 12.00 2.94 -12.37
N MET A 135 12.13 3.89 -13.30
CA MET A 135 11.31 3.93 -14.52
C MET A 135 11.54 2.72 -15.41
N ALA A 136 12.79 2.26 -15.56
CA ALA A 136 13.12 1.07 -16.33
C ALA A 136 12.53 -0.21 -15.70
N LEU A 137 12.67 -0.36 -14.37
CA LEU A 137 12.10 -1.50 -13.64
C LEU A 137 10.57 -1.48 -13.65
N ALA A 138 9.95 -0.32 -13.43
CA ALA A 138 8.50 -0.15 -13.47
C ALA A 138 7.94 -0.41 -14.87
N GLY A 139 8.55 0.20 -15.91
CA GLY A 139 8.17 0.00 -17.30
C GLY A 139 8.34 -1.46 -17.74
N GLY A 140 9.48 -2.07 -17.41
CA GLY A 140 9.72 -3.50 -17.68
C GLY A 140 8.71 -4.40 -16.97
N SER A 141 8.39 -4.11 -15.70
CA SER A 141 7.38 -4.85 -14.94
C SER A 141 6.01 -4.73 -15.60
N LEU A 142 5.62 -3.54 -16.06
CA LEU A 142 4.36 -3.31 -16.78
C LEU A 142 4.30 -4.14 -18.06
N VAL A 143 5.37 -4.14 -18.85
CA VAL A 143 5.46 -4.96 -20.08
C VAL A 143 5.34 -6.44 -19.75
N VAL A 144 6.07 -6.94 -18.75
CA VAL A 144 5.99 -8.36 -18.36
C VAL A 144 4.59 -8.73 -17.90
N VAL A 145 3.98 -7.93 -17.01
CA VAL A 145 2.68 -8.23 -16.40
C VAL A 145 1.53 -8.15 -17.40
N PHE A 146 1.53 -7.16 -18.31
CA PHE A 146 0.38 -6.88 -19.18
C PHE A 146 0.55 -7.33 -20.63
N LEU A 147 1.77 -7.37 -21.16
CA LEU A 147 2.01 -7.71 -22.58
C LEU A 147 2.54 -9.12 -22.76
N LEU A 148 3.40 -9.60 -21.84
CA LEU A 148 4.10 -10.87 -22.01
C LEU A 148 3.50 -12.04 -21.22
N THR A 149 2.65 -11.77 -20.23
CA THR A 149 2.12 -12.81 -19.34
C THR A 149 0.62 -12.67 -19.11
N SER A 150 0.01 -13.71 -18.54
CA SER A 150 -1.40 -13.71 -18.12
C SER A 150 -1.62 -13.02 -16.77
N VAL A 151 -0.60 -12.45 -16.14
CA VAL A 151 -0.75 -11.85 -14.80
C VAL A 151 -1.77 -10.72 -14.84
N GLY A 152 -1.65 -9.81 -15.81
CA GLY A 152 -2.58 -8.69 -15.97
C GLY A 152 -4.02 -9.13 -16.15
N THR A 153 -4.27 -10.15 -17.00
CA THR A 153 -5.63 -10.67 -17.22
C THR A 153 -6.19 -11.35 -15.97
N VAL A 154 -5.37 -12.08 -15.22
CA VAL A 154 -5.76 -12.68 -13.93
C VAL A 154 -6.12 -11.60 -12.90
N ILE A 155 -5.36 -10.50 -12.83
CA ILE A 155 -5.69 -9.36 -11.95
C ILE A 155 -7.03 -8.74 -12.35
N PHE A 156 -7.23 -8.43 -13.64
CA PHE A 156 -8.49 -7.83 -14.10
C PHE A 156 -9.69 -8.75 -13.84
N TYR A 157 -9.55 -10.04 -14.09
CA TYR A 157 -10.59 -11.02 -13.79
C TYR A 157 -10.91 -11.07 -12.29
N ALA A 158 -9.88 -11.11 -11.43
CA ALA A 158 -10.03 -11.10 -9.99
C ALA A 158 -10.76 -9.83 -9.47
N LEU A 159 -10.40 -8.67 -10.00
CA LEU A 159 -11.01 -7.39 -9.65
C LEU A 159 -12.46 -7.32 -10.15
N ALA A 160 -12.74 -7.76 -11.37
CA ALA A 160 -14.09 -7.83 -11.92
C ALA A 160 -14.98 -8.77 -11.09
N LEU A 161 -14.45 -9.93 -10.70
CA LEU A 161 -15.16 -10.89 -9.86
C LEU A 161 -15.44 -10.30 -8.47
N SER A 162 -14.46 -9.62 -7.86
CA SER A 162 -14.63 -8.93 -6.58
C SER A 162 -15.71 -7.84 -6.67
N ALA A 163 -15.65 -7.00 -7.71
CA ALA A 163 -16.63 -5.95 -7.95
C ALA A 163 -18.04 -6.52 -8.18
N LEU A 164 -18.16 -7.67 -8.84
CA LEU A 164 -19.43 -8.36 -9.02
C LEU A 164 -20.02 -8.82 -7.68
N PHE A 165 -19.22 -9.48 -6.83
CA PHE A 165 -19.69 -9.93 -5.51
C PHE A 165 -20.12 -8.76 -4.63
N ILE A 166 -19.27 -7.73 -4.55
CA ILE A 166 -19.53 -6.53 -3.75
C ILE A 166 -20.75 -5.77 -4.30
N GLY A 167 -20.83 -5.62 -5.63
CA GLY A 167 -21.91 -4.92 -6.30
C GLY A 167 -23.25 -5.63 -6.12
N LEU A 168 -23.29 -6.95 -6.29
CA LEU A 168 -24.50 -7.75 -6.08
C LEU A 168 -24.95 -7.68 -4.62
N HIS A 169 -24.02 -7.86 -3.68
CA HIS A 169 -24.33 -7.73 -2.26
C HIS A 169 -24.87 -6.33 -1.92
N GLY A 170 -24.16 -5.28 -2.34
CA GLY A 170 -24.53 -3.89 -2.05
C GLY A 170 -25.85 -3.45 -2.70
N ALA A 171 -26.20 -3.99 -3.86
CA ALA A 171 -27.48 -3.69 -4.51
C ALA A 171 -28.67 -4.43 -3.87
N LEU A 172 -28.45 -5.64 -3.37
CA LEU A 172 -29.51 -6.49 -2.79
C LEU A 172 -29.75 -6.25 -1.29
N LYS A 173 -28.71 -5.84 -0.55
CA LYS A 173 -28.81 -5.52 0.88
C LYS A 173 -29.64 -4.25 1.08
N VAL A 174 -30.71 -4.34 1.86
CA VAL A 174 -31.50 -3.17 2.27
C VAL A 174 -30.70 -2.38 3.31
N PRO A 175 -30.43 -1.08 3.07
CA PRO A 175 -29.75 -0.22 4.03
C PRO A 175 -30.64 0.08 5.24
N ASP A 176 -30.07 0.06 6.45
CA ASP A 176 -30.75 0.51 7.66
C ASP A 176 -30.68 2.04 7.73
N ASP A 177 -31.79 2.71 7.39
CA ASP A 177 -31.86 4.16 7.21
C ASP A 177 -31.83 4.99 8.52
N LEU A 178 -31.54 4.38 9.68
CA LEU A 178 -31.64 5.06 10.99
C LEU A 178 -30.36 5.75 11.47
N PHE A 179 -29.23 5.66 10.75
CA PHE A 179 -27.92 6.14 11.21
C PHE A 179 -27.07 6.87 10.16
N LEU A 180 -27.66 7.27 9.03
CA LEU A 180 -26.90 7.76 7.86
C LEU A 180 -26.85 9.29 7.68
N ASP A 181 -27.33 10.07 8.66
CA ASP A 181 -27.20 11.54 8.63
C ASP A 181 -25.81 12.04 9.12
N ASP A 182 -24.96 11.16 9.69
CA ASP A 182 -23.69 11.54 10.33
C ASP A 182 -22.44 10.84 9.75
N VAL A 183 -22.33 10.68 8.42
CA VAL A 183 -21.07 10.25 7.80
C VAL A 183 -20.28 11.48 7.32
N PRO A 184 -19.36 12.06 8.13
CA PRO A 184 -18.45 13.07 7.62
C PRO A 184 -17.58 12.46 6.52
N GLU A 185 -17.56 13.15 5.39
CA GLU A 185 -16.81 12.86 4.18
C GLU A 185 -15.30 13.01 4.45
N SER A 186 -14.67 12.09 5.17
CA SER A 186 -13.28 12.32 5.63
C SER A 186 -12.38 11.09 5.74
N GLN A 187 -12.47 10.08 4.85
CA GLN A 187 -11.54 8.93 4.92
C GLN A 187 -11.03 8.38 3.58
N ASN A 188 -10.79 9.24 2.58
CA ASN A 188 -9.96 8.86 1.41
C ASN A 188 -8.45 8.81 1.72
N ALA A 189 -8.04 8.98 2.99
CA ALA A 189 -6.63 9.11 3.38
C ALA A 189 -5.92 7.80 3.75
N GLY A 190 -6.65 6.69 4.00
CA GLY A 190 -6.06 5.49 4.61
C GLY A 190 -5.07 4.72 3.71
N LEU A 191 -5.30 4.71 2.40
CA LEU A 191 -4.40 4.02 1.46
C LEU A 191 -3.18 4.90 1.11
N LEU A 192 -3.37 6.22 1.03
CA LEU A 192 -2.28 7.16 0.74
C LEU A 192 -1.37 7.38 1.96
N SER A 193 -1.88 7.33 3.19
CA SER A 193 -1.05 7.43 4.40
C SER A 193 -0.13 6.22 4.59
N LEU A 194 -0.48 5.06 4.03
CA LEU A 194 0.36 3.87 3.97
C LEU A 194 1.61 4.10 3.09
N PHE A 195 1.47 4.85 1.99
CA PHE A 195 2.56 5.15 1.05
C PHE A 195 3.36 6.40 1.41
N THR A 196 2.77 7.37 2.11
CA THR A 196 3.43 8.64 2.45
C THR A 196 4.09 8.66 3.82
N GLY A 197 3.94 7.59 4.63
CA GLY A 197 4.67 7.40 5.88
C GLY A 197 4.63 8.64 6.77
N ALA A 198 3.49 8.89 7.43
CA ALA A 198 3.30 9.89 8.50
C ALA A 198 4.43 10.94 8.58
N ALA A 199 4.44 11.89 7.65
CA ALA A 199 5.20 13.11 7.82
C ALA A 199 4.55 13.85 9.00
N ALA A 200 4.98 13.50 10.21
CA ALA A 200 4.61 14.18 11.42
C ALA A 200 5.06 15.64 11.24
N ALA A 201 4.08 16.51 11.00
CA ALA A 201 4.29 17.94 11.07
C ALA A 201 4.75 18.24 12.50
N THR A 202 6.06 18.44 12.67
CA THR A 202 6.65 18.94 13.90
C THR A 202 6.09 20.34 14.16
N ARG A 203 5.04 20.41 14.99
CA ARG A 203 4.58 21.65 15.58
C ARG A 203 5.66 22.13 16.54
N PRO A 204 6.26 23.33 16.36
CA PRO A 204 7.19 23.86 17.34
C PRO A 204 6.45 24.18 18.66
N PRO A 205 7.10 24.02 19.83
CA PRO A 205 6.47 24.28 21.12
C PRO A 205 6.14 25.77 21.27
N THR A 206 4.87 26.07 21.50
CA THR A 206 4.41 27.39 21.94
C THR A 206 4.91 27.59 23.38
N ILE A 207 5.92 28.44 23.56
CA ILE A 207 6.33 28.92 24.88
C ILE A 207 5.20 29.78 25.42
N ALA A 208 4.51 29.30 26.45
CA ALA A 208 3.61 30.10 27.26
C ALA A 208 4.46 30.95 28.22
N THR A 209 4.61 32.24 27.90
CA THR A 209 5.11 33.24 28.85
C THR A 209 3.94 33.65 29.74
N ASN A 210 3.94 33.17 30.99
CA ASN A 210 3.15 33.79 32.05
C ASN A 210 3.91 35.02 32.56
N VAL A 211 3.27 36.19 32.48
CA VAL A 211 3.55 37.37 33.31
C VAL A 211 2.26 37.71 34.02
#